data_AF-A0A7C6USV0-F1
#
_entry.id   AF-A0A7C6USV0-F1
#
_cell.length_a   1.000
_cell.length_b   1.000
_cell.length_c   1.000
_cell.angle_alpha   90.00
_cell.angle_beta   90.00
_cell.angle_gamma   90.00
#
_symmetry.space_group_name_H-M   'P 1'
#
loop_
_entity.id
_entity.type
_entity.pdbx_description
1 polymer ?
#
loop_
_entity_poly.entity_id
_entity_poly.type
_entity_poly.pdbx_seq_one_letter_code
_entity_poly.pdbx_strand_id
1 'polypeptide(L)'
;MDVRNCPRCGNIFLFHGFRLCESCRGIEDKEYEIVKAFLQANPGTTVEIVADKTGVSRQQILYFIRSGRLSEEIKYFSELPLYCERCEKPITQGKLCKECQNELTQSFLKTQAKLREDRKQEEKIDRKGARVHFLDKSRDVDKK
;
A
#
# COMPACT_ATOMS: atom_id res chain seq x y z
N MET A 1 -5.15 -23.37 -5.05
CA MET A 1 -4.04 -23.30 -4.08
C MET A 1 -2.81 -22.82 -4.84
N ASP A 2 -2.31 -21.64 -4.50
CA ASP A 2 -1.06 -21.11 -5.08
C ASP A 2 0.08 -21.52 -4.14
N VAL A 3 1.13 -22.13 -4.68
CA VAL A 3 2.26 -22.68 -3.93
C VAL A 3 3.51 -21.96 -4.42
N ARG A 4 4.31 -21.42 -3.50
CA ARG A 4 5.49 -20.61 -3.84
C ARG A 4 6.70 -21.02 -3.03
N ASN A 5 7.87 -20.67 -3.54
CA ASN A 5 9.14 -20.87 -2.82
C ASN A 5 9.44 -19.65 -1.96
N CYS A 6 9.84 -19.89 -0.71
CA CYS A 6 10.26 -18.85 0.19
C CYS A 6 11.57 -18.23 -0.30
N PRO A 7 11.65 -16.90 -0.50
CA PRO A 7 12.88 -16.26 -0.95
C PRO A 7 13.99 -16.23 0.12
N ARG A 8 13.67 -16.53 1.39
CA ARG A 8 14.64 -16.55 2.50
C ARG A 8 15.26 -17.93 2.72
N CYS A 9 14.45 -19.00 2.72
CA CYS A 9 14.94 -20.35 3.01
C CYS A 9 14.79 -21.36 1.86
N GLY A 10 14.14 -20.99 0.75
CA GLY A 10 13.89 -21.88 -0.39
C GLY A 10 12.75 -22.87 -0.19
N ASN A 11 12.18 -22.99 1.02
CA ASN A 11 11.10 -23.95 1.29
C ASN A 11 9.83 -23.60 0.50
N ILE A 12 9.14 -24.65 0.06
CA ILE A 12 7.86 -24.59 -0.63
C ILE A 12 6.75 -24.37 0.42
N PHE A 13 5.88 -23.38 0.22
CA PHE A 13 4.77 -23.08 1.13
C PHE A 13 3.52 -22.63 0.38
N LEU A 14 2.35 -22.76 1.04
CA LEU A 14 1.08 -22.26 0.51
C LEU A 14 1.03 -20.73 0.60
N PHE A 15 0.77 -20.07 -0.51
CA PHE A 15 0.72 -18.62 -0.58
C PHE A 15 -0.60 -18.09 -0.01
N HIS A 16 -0.51 -17.49 1.17
CA HIS A 16 -1.63 -16.83 1.86
C HIS A 16 -1.55 -15.29 1.82
N GLY A 17 -0.85 -14.72 0.83
CA GLY A 17 -0.65 -13.27 0.69
C GLY A 17 0.65 -12.74 1.30
N PHE A 18 1.46 -13.59 1.95
CA PHE A 18 2.77 -13.23 2.49
C PHE A 18 3.91 -13.68 1.57
N ARG A 19 4.97 -12.87 1.52
CA ARG A 19 6.16 -13.14 0.69
C ARG A 19 7.09 -14.21 1.26
N LEU A 20 6.96 -14.53 2.56
CA LEU A 20 7.80 -15.48 3.29
C LEU A 20 6.95 -16.64 3.80
N CYS A 21 7.57 -17.81 3.99
CA CYS A 21 6.94 -18.91 4.70
C CYS A 21 6.75 -18.57 6.19
N GLU A 22 5.87 -19.31 6.86
CA GLU A 22 5.49 -19.08 8.26
C GLU A 22 6.69 -19.15 9.23
N SER A 23 7.61 -20.09 9.01
CA SER A 23 8.83 -20.20 9.82
C SER A 23 9.74 -18.97 9.66
N CYS A 24 9.96 -18.52 8.43
CA CYS A 24 10.79 -17.34 8.14
C CYS A 24 10.16 -16.05 8.65
N ARG A 25 8.83 -15.97 8.62
CA ARG A 25 8.07 -14.87 9.20
C ARG A 25 8.21 -14.83 10.72
N GLY A 26 8.08 -15.97 11.40
CA GLY A 26 8.27 -16.05 12.85
C GLY A 26 9.69 -15.64 13.28
N ILE A 27 10.71 -15.91 12.46
CA ILE A 27 12.06 -15.41 12.70
C ILE A 27 12.12 -13.88 12.52
N GLU A 28 11.53 -13.35 11.45
CA GLU A 28 11.49 -11.91 11.19
C GLU A 28 10.78 -11.15 12.31
N ASP A 29 9.68 -11.68 12.83
CA ASP A 29 8.93 -11.09 13.95
C ASP A 29 9.77 -11.08 15.25
N LYS A 30 10.53 -12.16 15.53
CA LYS A 30 11.46 -12.20 16.67
C LYS A 30 12.61 -11.19 16.53
N GLU A 31 13.22 -11.14 15.35
CA GLU A 31 14.29 -10.19 15.02
C GLU A 31 13.79 -8.75 15.21
N TYR A 32 12.56 -8.49 14.79
CA TYR A 32 11.90 -7.19 14.99
C TYR A 32 11.69 -6.84 16.47
N GLU A 33 11.21 -7.77 17.29
CA GLU A 33 11.03 -7.55 18.73
C GLU A 33 12.34 -7.22 19.44
N ILE A 34 13.42 -7.96 19.13
CA ILE A 34 14.76 -7.73 19.69
C ILE A 34 15.25 -6.33 19.33
N VAL A 35 15.16 -5.96 18.05
CA VAL A 35 15.57 -4.65 17.56
C VAL A 35 14.75 -3.55 18.23
N LYS A 36 13.42 -3.70 18.31
CA LYS A 36 12.53 -2.74 18.96
C LYS A 36 12.89 -2.54 20.43
N ALA A 37 13.09 -3.62 21.19
CA ALA A 37 13.45 -3.54 22.60
C ALA A 37 14.80 -2.81 22.80
N PHE A 38 15.77 -3.07 21.92
CA PHE A 38 17.07 -2.42 21.97
C PHE A 38 16.99 -0.91 21.69
N LEU A 39 16.14 -0.50 20.74
CA LEU A 39 15.92 0.91 20.39
C LEU A 39 15.21 1.69 21.49
N GLN A 40 14.23 1.06 22.15
CA GLN A 40 13.54 1.66 23.30
C GLN A 40 14.49 1.90 24.48
N ALA A 41 15.44 0.99 24.70
CA ALA A 41 16.44 1.14 25.75
C ALA A 41 17.54 2.15 25.39
N ASN A 42 17.84 2.33 24.11
CA ASN A 42 18.95 3.18 23.63
C ASN A 42 18.49 4.10 22.48
N PRO A 43 17.70 5.15 22.80
CA PRO A 43 17.23 6.11 21.81
C PRO A 43 18.42 6.88 21.20
N GLY A 44 18.42 7.00 19.88
CA GLY A 44 19.45 7.70 19.12
C GLY A 44 20.69 6.86 18.78
N THR A 45 20.57 5.54 18.79
CA THR A 45 21.64 4.62 18.36
C THR A 45 21.71 4.52 16.83
N THR A 46 22.90 4.21 16.28
CA THR A 46 23.10 4.01 14.83
C THR A 46 22.75 2.60 14.37
N VAL A 47 22.45 2.44 13.08
CA VAL A 47 22.12 1.15 12.49
C VAL A 47 23.27 0.14 12.63
N GLU A 48 24.54 0.57 12.59
CA GLU A 48 25.67 -0.34 12.82
C GLU A 48 25.66 -0.94 14.22
N ILE A 49 25.52 -0.10 15.25
CA ILE A 49 25.52 -0.56 16.65
C ILE A 49 24.32 -1.49 16.91
N VAL A 50 23.15 -1.17 16.33
CA VAL A 50 21.98 -2.04 16.42
C VAL A 50 22.28 -3.39 15.77
N ALA A 51 22.88 -3.43 14.58
CA ALA A 51 23.22 -4.68 13.91
C ALA A 51 24.21 -5.52 14.73
N ASP A 52 25.24 -4.89 15.27
CA ASP A 52 26.27 -5.56 16.09
C ASP A 52 25.70 -6.11 17.40
N LYS A 53 24.76 -5.39 18.03
CA LYS A 53 24.18 -5.79 19.33
C LYS A 53 23.03 -6.76 19.21
N THR A 54 22.21 -6.64 18.17
CA THR A 54 21.03 -7.48 17.97
C THR A 54 21.32 -8.72 17.12
N GLY A 55 22.43 -8.75 16.40
CA GLY A 55 22.78 -9.82 15.46
C GLY A 55 21.92 -9.83 14.19
N VAL A 56 21.04 -8.83 14.01
CA VAL A 56 20.18 -8.70 12.84
C VAL A 56 20.93 -7.99 11.73
N SER A 57 20.77 -8.47 10.49
CA SER A 57 21.47 -7.88 9.34
C SER A 57 21.05 -6.42 9.11
N ARG A 58 22.01 -5.57 8.71
CA ARG A 58 21.77 -4.15 8.37
C ARG A 58 20.63 -3.97 7.37
N GLN A 59 20.57 -4.82 6.35
CA GLN A 59 19.53 -4.76 5.32
C GLN A 59 18.12 -4.96 5.89
N GLN A 60 17.99 -5.84 6.89
CA GLN A 60 16.72 -6.18 7.51
C GLN A 60 16.28 -5.10 8.50
N ILE A 61 17.22 -4.49 9.22
CA ILE A 61 16.96 -3.29 10.03
C ILE A 61 16.48 -2.13 9.14
N LEU A 62 17.14 -1.88 8.01
CA LEU A 62 16.72 -0.87 7.03
C LEU A 62 15.32 -1.16 6.46
N TYR A 63 14.97 -2.44 6.27
CA TYR A 63 13.63 -2.84 5.86
C TYR A 63 12.57 -2.54 6.93
N PHE A 64 12.86 -2.77 8.22
CA PHE A 64 11.95 -2.44 9.32
C PHE A 64 11.71 -0.93 9.45
N ILE A 65 12.72 -0.11 9.17
CA ILE A 65 12.56 1.34 9.16
C ILE A 65 11.76 1.77 7.93
N ARG A 66 12.10 1.30 6.73
CA ARG A 66 11.39 1.65 5.48
C ARG A 66 9.92 1.22 5.47
N SER A 67 9.60 0.11 6.15
CA SER A 67 8.22 -0.37 6.32
C SER A 67 7.41 0.47 7.31
N GLY A 68 8.02 1.48 7.94
CA GLY A 68 7.36 2.37 8.90
C GLY A 68 7.06 1.69 10.24
N ARG A 69 7.63 0.50 10.49
CA ARG A 69 7.44 -0.23 11.76
C ARG A 69 8.36 0.28 12.87
N LEU A 70 9.51 0.88 12.53
CA LEU A 70 10.45 1.52 13.45
C LEU A 70 10.67 2.99 13.02
N SER A 71 9.93 3.94 13.57
CA SER A 71 9.90 5.31 13.01
C SER A 71 10.78 6.34 13.72
N GLU A 72 10.98 6.36 15.04
CA GLU A 72 11.47 7.62 15.66
C GLU A 72 12.73 7.53 16.54
N GLU A 73 13.22 6.32 16.83
CA GLU A 73 14.24 6.12 17.87
C GLU A 73 15.68 5.92 17.33
N ILE A 74 15.86 5.75 16.01
CA ILE A 74 17.19 5.57 15.40
C ILE A 74 17.70 6.93 14.90
N LYS A 75 18.87 7.36 15.38
CA LYS A 75 19.64 8.40 14.69
C LYS A 75 20.24 7.74 13.45
N TYR A 76 19.64 8.00 12.30
CA TYR A 76 20.28 7.74 11.03
C TYR A 76 21.54 8.61 10.94
N PHE A 77 22.72 8.02 11.18
CA PHE A 77 23.90 8.43 10.45
C PHE A 77 23.74 7.87 9.04
N SER A 78 22.90 8.50 8.23
CA SER A 78 22.97 8.31 6.80
C SER A 78 23.74 9.48 6.21
N GLU A 79 24.98 9.23 5.81
CA GLU A 79 25.59 9.95 4.69
C GLU A 79 24.80 9.76 3.38
N LEU A 80 23.75 8.91 3.39
CA LEU A 80 22.81 8.65 2.29
C LEU A 80 21.40 9.14 2.66
N PRO A 81 21.07 10.42 2.42
CA PRO A 81 19.71 10.91 2.61
C PRO A 81 18.73 9.98 1.89
N LEU A 82 17.65 9.58 2.55
CA LEU A 82 16.56 8.91 1.85
C LEU A 82 15.96 9.94 0.90
N TYR A 83 15.92 9.65 -0.39
CA TYR A 83 15.37 10.57 -1.39
C TYR A 83 13.96 10.13 -1.80
N CYS A 84 13.11 11.11 -2.09
CA CYS A 84 11.79 10.86 -2.65
C CYS A 84 11.92 10.23 -4.04
N GLU A 85 11.25 9.09 -4.27
CA GLU A 85 11.26 8.41 -5.58
C GLU A 85 10.66 9.26 -6.71
N ARG A 86 9.92 10.33 -6.38
CA ARG A 86 9.25 11.20 -7.36
C ARG A 86 9.93 12.55 -7.56
N CYS A 87 10.41 13.19 -6.50
CA CYS A 87 10.94 14.56 -6.56
C CYS A 87 12.35 14.71 -6.02
N GLU A 88 12.99 13.59 -5.66
CA GLU A 88 14.38 13.52 -5.21
C GLU A 88 14.72 14.42 -4.02
N LYS A 89 13.71 14.92 -3.29
CA LYS A 89 13.92 15.66 -2.04
C LYS A 89 14.35 14.71 -0.92
N PRO A 90 15.25 15.13 -0.02
CA PRO A 90 15.59 14.35 1.16
C PRO A 90 14.36 14.19 2.06
N ILE A 91 14.11 12.96 2.52
CA ILE A 91 13.01 12.58 3.39
C ILE A 91 13.59 11.94 4.64
N THR A 92 12.91 12.15 5.77
CA THR A 92 13.23 11.46 7.03
C THR A 92 12.68 10.04 7.05
N GLN A 93 11.52 9.79 6.42
CA GLN A 93 10.82 8.51 6.47
C GLN A 93 9.93 8.30 5.22
N GLY A 94 9.70 7.04 4.85
CA GLY A 94 8.81 6.66 3.74
C GLY A 94 9.44 6.73 2.35
N LYS A 95 8.66 6.35 1.32
CA LYS A 95 9.10 6.34 -0.11
C LYS A 95 8.89 7.68 -0.82
N LEU A 96 7.89 8.44 -0.38
CA LEU A 96 7.47 9.70 -0.96
C LEU A 96 7.45 10.77 0.12
N CYS A 97 7.87 11.99 -0.22
CA CYS A 97 7.75 13.13 0.69
C CYS A 97 6.27 13.50 0.92
N LYS A 98 6.00 14.23 2.01
CA LYS A 98 4.64 14.66 2.39
C LYS A 98 3.92 15.41 1.27
N GLU A 99 4.65 16.23 0.51
CA GLU A 99 4.09 16.97 -0.64
C GLU A 99 3.60 16.02 -1.74
N CYS A 100 4.44 15.06 -2.16
CA CYS A 100 4.07 14.09 -3.20
C CYS A 100 2.92 13.17 -2.75
N GLN A 101 2.87 12.81 -1.46
CA GLN A 101 1.75 12.05 -0.90
C GLN A 101 0.44 12.86 -0.96
N ASN A 102 0.50 14.15 -0.62
CA ASN A 102 -0.66 15.05 -0.67
C ASN A 102 -1.15 15.27 -2.11
N GLU A 103 -0.26 15.40 -3.07
CA GLU A 103 -0.64 15.51 -4.48
C GLU A 103 -1.33 14.24 -5.00
N LEU A 104 -0.80 13.06 -4.65
CA LEU A 104 -1.37 11.78 -5.08
C LEU A 104 -2.75 11.54 -4.46
N THR A 105 -2.92 11.87 -3.19
CA THR A 105 -4.23 11.78 -2.53
C THR A 105 -5.22 12.76 -3.15
N GLN A 106 -4.82 13.99 -3.46
CA GLN A 106 -5.69 14.96 -4.15
C GLN A 106 -6.05 14.53 -5.57
N SER A 107 -5.11 14.00 -6.36
CA SER A 107 -5.38 13.54 -7.72
C SER A 107 -6.33 12.32 -7.71
N PHE A 108 -6.17 11.43 -6.73
CA PHE A 108 -7.05 10.29 -6.53
C PHE A 108 -8.47 10.73 -6.17
N LEU A 109 -8.64 11.66 -5.22
CA LEU A 109 -9.94 12.20 -4.83
C LEU A 109 -10.64 12.92 -5.99
N LYS A 110 -9.91 13.72 -6.77
CA LYS A 110 -10.46 14.40 -7.96
C LYS A 110 -10.91 13.40 -9.02
N THR A 111 -10.16 12.33 -9.24
CA THR A 111 -10.52 11.27 -10.20
C THR A 111 -11.76 10.51 -9.73
N GLN A 112 -11.84 10.18 -8.44
CA GLN A 112 -13.01 9.52 -7.86
C GLN A 112 -14.27 10.39 -7.93
N ALA A 113 -14.15 11.71 -7.75
CA ALA A 113 -15.26 12.64 -7.91
C ALA A 113 -15.78 12.69 -9.35
N LYS A 114 -14.88 12.78 -10.35
CA LYS A 114 -15.25 12.75 -11.77
C LYS A 114 -15.96 11.45 -12.16
N LEU A 115 -15.43 10.29 -11.78
CA LEU A 115 -16.07 9.00 -12.04
C LEU A 115 -17.48 8.89 -11.44
N ARG A 116 -17.73 9.53 -10.29
CA ARG A 116 -19.06 9.58 -9.68
C ARG A 116 -20.02 10.51 -10.42
N GLU A 117 -19.51 11.61 -11.00
CA GLU A 117 -20.32 12.53 -11.79
C GLU A 117 -20.65 11.95 -13.17
N ASP A 118 -19.69 11.30 -13.82
CA ASP A 118 -19.87 10.62 -15.11
C ASP A 118 -20.94 9.52 -15.00
N ARG A 119 -20.87 8.69 -13.95
CA ARG A 119 -21.88 7.66 -13.68
C ARG A 119 -23.29 8.23 -13.46
N LYS A 120 -23.40 9.41 -12.81
CA LYS A 120 -24.67 10.10 -12.62
C LYS A 120 -25.21 10.73 -13.91
N GLN A 121 -24.34 11.11 -14.84
CA GLN A 121 -24.76 11.62 -16.16
C GLN A 121 -25.26 10.47 -17.03
N GLU A 122 -24.58 9.33 -17.05
CA GLU A 122 -25.01 8.12 -17.77
C GLU A 122 -26.41 7.66 -17.31
N GLU A 123 -26.66 7.60 -15.99
CA GLU A 123 -27.99 7.25 -15.44
C GLU A 123 -29.11 8.24 -15.83
N LYS A 124 -28.78 9.51 -16.05
CA LYS A 124 -29.77 10.54 -16.47
C LYS A 124 -30.08 10.48 -17.96
N ILE A 125 -29.12 10.06 -18.79
CA ILE A 125 -29.28 9.91 -20.24
C ILE A 125 -30.17 8.69 -20.53
N ASP A 126 -29.94 7.57 -19.83
CA ASP A 126 -30.74 6.34 -19.94
C ASP A 126 -32.23 6.58 -19.62
N ARG A 127 -32.52 7.31 -18.53
CA ARG A 127 -33.90 7.68 -18.14
C ARG A 127 -34.63 8.60 -19.13
N LYS A 128 -33.92 9.38 -19.94
CA LYS A 128 -34.54 10.24 -20.97
C LYS A 128 -34.80 9.49 -22.28
N GLY A 129 -34.08 8.39 -22.55
CA GLY A 129 -34.30 7.50 -23.69
C GLY A 129 -35.50 6.56 -23.53
N ALA A 130 -35.96 6.32 -22.30
CA ALA A 130 -37.05 5.39 -21.98
C ALA A 130 -38.48 5.99 -22.11
N ARG A 131 -38.72 6.94 -23.02
CA ARG A 131 -40.08 7.39 -23.38
C ARG A 131 -40.61 6.55 -24.56
N VAL A 132 -41.05 5.32 -24.27
CA VAL A 132 -41.80 4.52 -25.22
C VAL A 132 -43.22 5.09 -25.36
N HIS A 133 -43.53 5.68 -26.52
CA HIS A 133 -44.90 6.10 -26.84
C HIS A 133 -45.73 4.86 -27.20
N PHE A 134 -46.61 4.43 -26.30
CA PHE A 134 -47.67 3.49 -26.65
C PHE A 134 -48.71 4.20 -27.52
N LEU A 135 -48.73 3.90 -28.81
CA LEU A 135 -49.83 4.26 -29.70
C LEU A 135 -51.01 3.34 -29.41
N ASP A 136 -52.00 3.83 -28.66
CA ASP A 136 -53.30 3.19 -28.50
C ASP A 136 -54.02 3.20 -29.87
N LYS A 137 -54.23 2.01 -30.43
CA LYS A 137 -55.02 1.83 -31.66
C LYS A 137 -56.20 0.91 -31.38
N SER A 138 -57.13 1.40 -30.58
CA SER A 138 -58.51 0.94 -30.60
C SER A 138 -59.18 1.48 -31.87
N ARG A 139 -59.53 0.61 -32.85
CA ARG A 139 -60.59 0.83 -33.86
C ARG A 139 -60.78 -0.43 -34.74
N ASP A 140 -61.94 -1.05 -34.51
CA ASP A 140 -62.87 -1.67 -35.46
C ASP A 140 -62.37 -2.79 -36.40
N VAL A 141 -62.77 -4.03 -36.08
CA VAL A 141 -62.99 -5.07 -37.10
C VAL A 141 -64.36 -5.70 -36.87
N ASP A 142 -65.36 -5.12 -37.51
CA ASP A 142 -66.61 -5.78 -37.86
C ASP A 142 -66.44 -6.63 -39.14
N LYS A 143 -67.29 -7.67 -39.23
CA LYS A 143 -67.61 -8.56 -40.37
C LYS A 143 -66.69 -9.77 -40.64
N LYS A 144 -67.21 -10.95 -40.32
CA LYS A 144 -67.76 -11.85 -41.35
C LYS A 144 -68.89 -12.72 -40.81
#